data_AF-A0A955XEI4-F1
#
_entry.id   AF-A0A955XEI4-F1
#
_cell.length_a   1.000
_cell.length_b   1.000
_cell.length_c   1.000
_cell.angle_alpha   90.00
_cell.angle_beta   90.00
_cell.angle_gamma   90.00
#
_symmetry.space_group_name_H-M   'P 1'
#
loop_
_entity.id
_entity.type
_entity.pdbx_description
1 polymer ?
#
loop_
_entity_poly.entity_id
_entity_poly.type
_entity_poly.pdbx_seq_one_letter_code
_entity_poly.pdbx_strand_id
1 'polypeptide(L)'
;GEHGDPLFDRNGNVGPTIWVDGRVVGGWAQRSDGEVVVRLLEDVGRSAKRAVEARAAELGAWLDGVVTTPRFRTPLERELSA
;
A
#
# COMPACT_ATOMS: atom_id res chain seq x y z
N GLY A 1 -12.99 -8.41 -6.71
CA GLY A 1 -12.48 -9.60 -5.99
C GLY A 1 -12.58 -9.38 -4.50
N GLU A 2 -12.15 -10.33 -3.68
CA GLU A 2 -12.30 -10.28 -2.20
C GLU A 2 -11.61 -9.08 -1.53
N HIS A 3 -10.65 -8.44 -2.21
CA HIS A 3 -9.96 -7.24 -1.73
C HIS A 3 -10.58 -5.92 -2.21
N GLY A 4 -11.76 -5.94 -2.82
CA GLY A 4 -12.40 -4.73 -3.37
C GLY A 4 -12.66 -3.66 -2.31
N ASP A 5 -13.37 -4.02 -1.25
CA ASP A 5 -13.81 -3.09 -0.21
C ASP A 5 -12.67 -2.28 0.44
N PRO A 6 -11.51 -2.87 0.81
CA PRO A 6 -10.41 -2.09 1.38
C PRO A 6 -9.66 -1.24 0.34
N LEU A 7 -9.59 -1.67 -0.93
CA LEU A 7 -8.68 -1.11 -1.92
C LEU A 7 -9.31 -0.07 -2.85
N PHE A 8 -10.64 0.02 -2.88
CA PHE A 8 -11.38 0.93 -3.74
C PHE A 8 -12.19 1.92 -2.92
N ASP A 9 -12.31 3.15 -3.40
CA ASP A 9 -13.30 4.08 -2.87
C ASP A 9 -14.71 3.78 -3.41
N ARG A 10 -15.72 4.51 -2.91
CA ARG A 10 -17.12 4.35 -3.33
C ARG A 10 -17.34 4.61 -4.84
N ASN A 11 -16.46 5.37 -5.47
CA ASN A 11 -16.53 5.73 -6.88
C ASN A 11 -15.76 4.74 -7.77
N GLY A 12 -15.11 3.72 -7.19
CA GLY A 12 -14.33 2.73 -7.91
C GLY A 12 -12.89 3.15 -8.19
N ASN A 13 -12.39 4.22 -7.57
CA ASN A 13 -10.97 4.58 -7.68
C ASN A 13 -10.14 3.70 -6.77
N VAL A 14 -8.99 3.24 -7.26
CA VAL A 14 -8.06 2.40 -6.50
C VAL A 14 -7.03 3.25 -5.75
N GLY A 15 -6.67 2.81 -4.54
CA GLY A 15 -5.57 3.38 -3.78
C GLY A 15 -4.20 2.81 -4.20
N PRO A 16 -3.13 3.13 -3.47
CA PRO A 16 -1.83 2.52 -3.72
C PRO A 16 -1.86 1.02 -3.40
N THR A 17 -1.46 0.19 -4.37
CA THR A 17 -1.58 -1.28 -4.31
C THR A 17 -0.23 -1.97 -4.28
N ILE A 18 -0.19 -3.17 -3.68
CA ILE A 18 0.95 -4.08 -3.68
C ILE A 18 0.66 -5.21 -4.65
N TRP A 19 1.61 -5.49 -5.54
CA TRP A 19 1.50 -6.52 -6.58
C TRP A 19 2.54 -7.60 -6.40
N VAL A 20 2.11 -8.87 -6.46
CA VAL A 20 2.98 -10.05 -6.46
C VAL A 20 2.50 -10.98 -7.55
N ASP A 21 3.40 -11.40 -8.44
CA ASP A 21 3.11 -12.31 -9.56
C ASP A 21 1.88 -11.90 -10.39
N GLY A 22 1.73 -10.60 -10.65
CA GLY A 22 0.64 -10.03 -11.44
C GLY A 22 -0.70 -9.91 -10.70
N ARG A 23 -0.76 -10.20 -9.40
CA ARG A 23 -1.97 -10.09 -8.57
C ARG A 23 -1.84 -8.98 -7.53
N VAL A 24 -2.95 -8.30 -7.27
CA VAL A 24 -3.04 -7.35 -6.15
C VAL A 24 -3.24 -8.13 -4.86
N VAL A 25 -2.27 -8.02 -3.95
CA VAL A 25 -2.21 -8.79 -2.70
C VAL A 25 -2.38 -7.90 -1.45
N GLY A 26 -2.50 -6.59 -1.64
CA GLY A 26 -2.55 -5.64 -0.54
C GLY A 26 -2.43 -4.18 -0.99
N GLY A 27 -2.18 -3.30 -0.04
CA GLY A 27 -2.02 -1.86 -0.27
C GLY A 27 -0.97 -1.23 0.62
N TRP A 28 -0.58 -0.01 0.26
CA TRP A 28 0.42 0.76 1.00
C TRP A 28 -0.02 2.21 1.15
N ALA A 29 0.58 2.91 2.10
CA ALA A 29 0.37 4.35 2.31
C ALA A 29 1.67 4.99 2.82
N GLN A 30 1.66 6.32 2.88
CA GLN A 30 2.61 7.08 3.70
C GLN A 30 1.88 7.63 4.93
N ARG A 31 2.55 7.55 6.08
CA ARG A 31 2.16 8.31 7.27
C ARG A 31 2.58 9.77 7.15
N SER A 32 2.08 10.60 8.05
CA SER A 32 2.38 12.04 8.09
C SER A 32 3.86 12.36 8.35
N ASP A 33 4.61 11.40 8.91
CA ASP A 33 6.06 11.47 9.13
C ASP A 33 6.90 10.97 7.93
N GLY A 34 6.25 10.55 6.85
CA GLY A 34 6.91 10.03 5.64
C GLY A 34 7.22 8.53 5.69
N GLU A 35 6.84 7.81 6.75
CA GLU A 35 7.01 6.36 6.79
C GLU A 35 6.13 5.69 5.73
N VAL A 36 6.75 4.90 4.85
CA VAL A 36 6.03 4.02 3.91
C VAL A 36 5.60 2.76 4.66
N VAL A 37 4.30 2.57 4.78
CA VAL A 37 3.69 1.43 5.48
C VAL A 37 2.92 0.54 4.51
N VAL A 38 2.96 -0.77 4.76
CA VAL A 38 2.36 -1.80 3.89
C VAL A 38 1.39 -2.69 4.66
N ARG A 39 0.34 -3.15 3.99
CA ARG A 39 -0.57 -4.20 4.46
C ARG A 39 -0.79 -5.22 3.36
N LEU A 40 -0.44 -6.47 3.66
CA LEU A 40 -0.83 -7.64 2.88
C LEU A 40 -2.22 -8.11 3.36
N LEU A 41 -3.12 -8.37 2.40
CA LEU A 41 -4.49 -8.83 2.64
C LEU A 41 -4.66 -10.34 2.42
N GLU A 42 -3.63 -11.00 1.92
CA GLU A 42 -3.52 -12.45 1.80
C GLU A 42 -2.11 -12.92 2.21
N ASP A 43 -1.96 -14.21 2.49
CA ASP A 43 -0.64 -14.80 2.72
C ASP A 43 0.06 -15.04 1.37
N VAL A 44 1.12 -14.28 1.13
CA VAL A 44 1.97 -14.37 -0.07
C VAL A 44 3.24 -15.21 0.15
N GLY A 45 3.39 -15.78 1.34
CA GLY A 45 4.60 -16.47 1.75
C GLY A 45 5.76 -15.55 2.12
N ARG A 46 6.77 -16.15 2.76
CA ARG A 46 7.89 -15.42 3.38
C ARG A 46 8.72 -14.62 2.38
N SER A 47 9.00 -15.19 1.20
CA SER A 47 9.88 -14.57 0.21
C SER A 47 9.24 -13.32 -0.39
N ALA A 48 7.97 -13.40 -0.81
CA ALA A 48 7.24 -12.26 -1.34
C ALA A 48 7.04 -11.17 -0.28
N LYS A 49 6.70 -11.56 0.96
CA LYS A 49 6.61 -10.61 2.08
C LYS A 49 7.92 -9.80 2.25
N ARG A 50 9.07 -10.48 2.24
CA ARG A 50 10.38 -9.82 2.35
C ARG A 50 10.68 -8.90 1.17
N ALA A 51 10.31 -9.30 -0.04
CA ALA A 51 10.49 -8.47 -1.23
C ALA A 51 9.64 -7.19 -1.15
N VAL A 52 8.40 -7.30 -0.66
CA VAL A 52 7.51 -6.15 -0.42
C VAL A 52 8.10 -5.20 0.63
N GLU A 53 8.57 -5.73 1.76
CA GLU A 53 9.21 -4.94 2.82
C GLU A 53 10.47 -4.20 2.31
N ALA A 54 11.33 -4.90 1.55
CA ALA A 54 12.50 -4.27 0.94
C ALA A 54 12.11 -3.15 -0.03
N ARG A 55 11.10 -3.39 -0.88
CA ARG A 55 10.64 -2.39 -1.83
C ARG A 55 10.01 -1.17 -1.14
N ALA A 56 9.30 -1.37 -0.04
CA ALA A 56 8.76 -0.29 0.78
C ALA A 56 9.88 0.58 1.38
N ALA A 57 10.95 -0.05 1.88
CA ALA A 57 12.13 0.67 2.39
C ALA A 57 12.85 1.45 1.28
N GLU A 58 13.05 0.86 0.10
CA GLU A 58 13.62 1.54 -1.07
C GLU A 58 12.76 2.73 -1.51
N LEU A 59 11.44 2.58 -1.51
CA LEU A 59 10.51 3.64 -1.85
C LEU A 59 10.59 4.79 -0.84
N GLY A 60 10.62 4.48 0.47
CA GLY A 60 10.78 5.47 1.52
C GLY A 60 12.09 6.25 1.39
N ALA A 61 13.20 5.55 1.12
CA ALA A 61 14.50 6.19 0.87
C ALA A 61 14.49 7.08 -0.38
N TRP A 62 13.80 6.66 -1.45
CA TRP A 62 13.69 7.44 -2.68
C TRP A 62 12.83 8.70 -2.51
N LEU A 63 11.79 8.63 -1.67
CA LEU A 63 10.92 9.76 -1.36
C LEU A 63 11.61 10.82 -0.50
N ASP A 64 12.62 10.44 0.29
CA ASP A 64 13.48 11.36 1.06
C ASP A 64 12.67 12.37 1.90
N GLY A 65 11.68 11.88 2.65
CA GLY A 65 10.80 12.70 3.48
C GLY A 65 9.69 13.45 2.73
N VAL A 66 9.60 13.32 1.40
CA VAL A 66 8.48 13.89 0.62
C VAL A 66 7.21 13.08 0.83
N VAL A 67 6.25 13.70 1.51
CA VAL A 67 4.93 13.09 1.77
C VAL A 67 3.99 13.32 0.59
N THR A 68 3.52 12.23 -0.02
CA THR A 68 2.57 12.27 -1.13
C THR A 68 1.21 11.74 -0.68
N THR A 69 0.22 12.63 -0.59
CA THR A 69 -1.16 12.25 -0.24
C THR A 69 -1.98 11.95 -1.50
N PRO A 70 -2.53 10.73 -1.64
CA PRO A 70 -3.41 10.40 -2.76
C PRO A 70 -4.65 11.30 -2.80
N ARG A 71 -5.03 11.77 -3.98
CA ARG A 71 -6.25 12.55 -4.18
C ARG A 71 -7.51 11.76 -3.84
N PHE A 72 -7.53 10.48 -4.18
CA PHE A 72 -8.62 9.55 -3.91
C PHE A 72 -8.17 8.55 -2.85
N ARG A 73 -8.58 8.82 -1.62
CA ARG A 73 -8.18 8.06 -0.43
C ARG A 73 -9.14 6.90 -0.21
N THR A 74 -8.63 5.68 -0.22
CA THR A 74 -9.41 4.45 -0.02
C THR A 74 -9.46 4.04 1.46
N PRO A 75 -10.35 3.13 1.86
CA PRO A 75 -10.45 2.71 3.27
C PRO A 75 -9.12 2.24 3.86
N LEU A 76 -8.40 1.37 3.14
CA LEU A 76 -7.10 0.87 3.60
C LEU A 76 -6.04 1.97 3.66
N GLU A 77 -5.99 2.85 2.66
CA GLU A 77 -5.02 3.94 2.66
C GLU A 77 -5.23 4.87 3.86
N ARG A 78 -6.48 5.19 4.20
CA ARG A 78 -6.82 5.99 5.38
C ARG A 78 -6.40 5.30 6.68
N GLU A 79 -6.68 4.00 6.81
CA GLU A 79 -6.27 3.21 7.98
C GLU A 79 -4.76 3.26 8.19
N LEU A 80 -3.99 3.09 7.12
CA LEU A 80 -2.53 3.00 7.19
C LEU A 80 -1.84 4.33 7.45
N SER A 81 -2.41 5.42 6.93
CA SER A 81 -1.86 6.77 7.04
C SER A 81 -2.21 7.52 8.34
N ALA A 82 -3.09 6.94 9.15
CA ALA A 82 -3.63 7.56 10.37
C ALA A 82 -2.57 7.77 11.46
#